data_AF-A0A1U7R206-F1
#
_entry.id   AF-A0A1U7R206-F1
#
_cell.length_a   1.000
_cell.length_b   1.000
_cell.length_c   1.000
_cell.angle_alpha   90.00
_cell.angle_beta   90.00
_cell.angle_gamma   90.00
#
_symmetry.space_group_name_H-M   'P 1'
#
loop_
_entity.id
_entity.type
_entity.pdbx_description
1 polymer ?
#
loop_
_entity_poly.entity_id
_entity_poly.type
_entity_poly.pdbx_seq_one_letter_code
_entity_poly.pdbx_strand_id
1 'polypeptide(L)'
;MELLACSVLIRSMEPLPGWGSSSWSQAPTDNTYRLVSPPSLFLSPSSVLSNQAPATAQITPDELWVLAAGYHVKQACSERTGTVCAPCPPQTYTAHANGLSECLSCGVCDPDMGLVTWQECSSREDTVCRCIPGYFCETQEGDHCSTCLPHTACPLGQRVLKRGNHSQDTVCVDCLTGTFSSGGNQEECLPWTKCNAWFQKEAEQGTSSTDVTCSFSGQFYTILSIPLVLAVLTACIYFGRKLLQARLVAREREPLQGQGQDDTVKYPVTEVGHPAAEEETAFNLVDSV
;
A
#
# COMPACT_ATOMS: atom_id res chain seq x y z
N MET A 1 -6.35 74.54 -7.28
CA MET A 1 -5.95 73.77 -8.46
C MET A 1 -5.00 72.70 -7.94
N GLU A 2 -5.59 71.68 -7.30
CA GLU A 2 -4.88 70.61 -6.62
C GLU A 2 -4.41 69.58 -7.67
N LEU A 3 -3.11 69.59 -7.95
CA LEU A 3 -2.42 68.62 -8.80
C LEU A 3 -1.16 68.19 -8.04
N LEU A 4 -1.35 67.39 -7.00
CA LEU A 4 -0.35 66.66 -6.20
C LEU A 4 -1.14 65.47 -5.63
N ALA A 5 -0.91 64.19 -5.88
CA ALA A 5 0.19 63.48 -6.48
C ALA A 5 -0.28 62.04 -6.82
N CYS A 6 -0.37 61.65 -8.10
CA CYS A 6 -0.06 60.25 -8.49
C CYS A 6 1.43 60.18 -8.88
N SER A 7 2.28 60.98 -8.24
CA SER A 7 3.73 60.93 -8.38
C SER A 7 4.28 59.88 -7.41
N VAL A 8 4.51 58.69 -7.96
CA VAL A 8 5.54 57.72 -7.53
C VAL A 8 5.24 56.99 -6.22
N LEU A 9 4.43 55.94 -6.27
CA LEU A 9 4.68 54.69 -5.51
C LEU A 9 4.16 53.43 -6.23
N ILE A 10 4.12 53.41 -7.56
CA ILE A 10 4.54 52.17 -8.24
C ILE A 10 6.06 52.23 -8.22
N ARG A 11 6.68 51.96 -7.07
CA ARG A 11 8.04 51.41 -7.11
C ARG A 11 7.88 50.17 -7.97
N SER A 12 8.59 50.10 -9.08
CA SER A 12 8.67 48.90 -9.90
C SER A 12 8.82 47.70 -8.97
N MET A 13 7.74 46.94 -8.77
CA MET A 13 7.89 45.54 -8.42
C MET A 13 8.34 44.91 -9.73
N GLU A 14 9.61 45.10 -10.07
CA GLU A 14 10.26 44.19 -11.00
C GLU A 14 10.08 42.80 -10.39
N PRO A 15 9.50 41.82 -11.12
CA PRO A 15 9.53 40.45 -10.64
C PRO A 15 11.00 40.10 -10.39
N LEU A 16 11.30 39.60 -9.19
CA LEU A 16 12.65 39.18 -8.85
C LEU A 16 13.18 38.26 -9.97
N PRO A 17 14.41 38.47 -10.48
CA PRO A 17 14.95 37.65 -11.55
C PRO A 17 15.10 36.21 -11.01
N GLY A 18 14.21 35.33 -11.46
CA GLY A 18 14.09 33.97 -10.94
C GLY A 18 12.68 33.36 -11.04
N TRP A 19 11.64 34.15 -11.37
CA TRP A 19 10.31 33.61 -11.68
C TRP A 19 10.26 33.06 -13.11
N GLY A 20 10.96 31.95 -13.30
CA GLY A 20 10.83 31.07 -14.45
C GLY A 20 10.08 29.80 -14.05
N SER A 21 8.91 29.60 -14.67
CA SER A 21 8.31 28.30 -14.97
C SER A 21 8.43 27.21 -13.88
N SER A 22 7.74 27.40 -12.76
CA SER A 22 7.20 26.26 -11.99
C SER A 22 5.70 26.21 -12.21
N SER A 23 5.13 25.00 -12.25
CA SER A 23 3.67 24.79 -12.44
C SER A 23 2.83 25.39 -11.31
N TRP A 24 3.45 25.86 -10.23
CA TRP A 24 2.84 26.41 -9.04
C TRP A 24 3.62 27.67 -8.68
N SER A 25 2.98 28.82 -8.81
CA SER A 25 3.54 30.10 -8.42
C SER A 25 3.28 30.28 -6.93
N GLN A 26 4.34 30.19 -6.10
CA GLN A 26 4.22 30.45 -4.67
C GLN A 26 3.76 31.90 -4.44
N ALA A 27 2.57 32.07 -3.88
CA ALA A 27 2.18 33.34 -3.26
C ALA A 27 3.06 33.58 -2.02
N PRO A 28 3.46 34.83 -1.72
CA PRO A 28 4.33 35.12 -0.60
C PRO A 28 3.66 34.72 0.71
N THR A 29 4.31 33.82 1.46
CA THR A 29 3.94 33.53 2.85
C THR A 29 4.28 34.74 3.71
N ASP A 30 3.37 35.04 4.64
CA ASP A 30 3.48 36.11 5.62
C ASP A 30 4.86 36.12 6.30
N ASN A 31 5.31 37.32 6.71
CA ASN A 31 6.60 37.72 7.29
C ASN A 31 7.47 38.55 6.33
N THR A 32 7.31 39.88 6.30
CA THR A 32 8.41 40.88 6.43
C THR A 32 7.86 42.30 6.26
N TYR A 33 7.46 42.93 7.36
CA TYR A 33 7.60 44.38 7.53
C TYR A 33 7.98 44.67 8.98
N ARG A 34 9.28 44.68 9.30
CA ARG A 34 9.78 45.31 10.53
C ARG A 34 10.06 46.79 10.25
N LEU A 35 9.23 47.67 10.80
CA LEU A 35 9.51 49.10 10.85
C LEU A 35 10.58 49.36 11.92
N VAL A 36 11.74 49.87 11.50
CA VAL A 36 12.75 50.44 12.39
C VAL A 36 12.34 51.88 12.67
N SER A 37 11.86 52.18 13.87
CA SER A 37 11.61 53.54 14.33
C SER A 37 12.83 54.10 15.09
N PRO A 38 13.27 55.35 14.83
CA PRO A 38 14.30 56.00 15.65
C PRO A 38 13.70 56.60 16.94
N PRO A 39 14.50 56.77 18.01
CA PRO A 39 14.00 57.11 19.34
C PRO A 39 13.85 58.63 19.50
N SER A 40 12.64 59.09 19.81
CA SER A 40 12.39 60.46 20.25
C SER A 40 11.78 60.48 21.65
N LEU A 41 12.64 60.91 22.58
CA LEU A 41 12.49 61.34 23.97
C LEU A 41 11.07 61.42 24.57
N PHE A 42 10.86 60.59 25.60
CA PHE A 42 9.79 60.71 26.58
C PHE A 42 10.06 61.84 27.57
N LEU A 43 9.10 62.75 27.76
CA LEU A 43 8.85 63.44 29.04
C LEU A 43 7.33 63.54 29.27
N SER A 44 6.88 62.94 30.37
CA SER A 44 5.54 62.87 30.96
C SER A 44 5.23 64.09 31.86
N PRO A 45 4.16 64.13 32.71
CA PRO A 45 2.76 63.68 32.62
C PRO A 45 1.74 64.79 33.03
N SER A 46 0.44 64.61 32.77
CA SER A 46 -0.67 64.72 33.77
C SER A 46 -2.08 64.72 33.14
N SER A 47 -2.99 64.14 33.92
CA SER A 47 -4.40 63.80 33.75
C SER A 47 -5.39 64.91 33.33
N VAL A 48 -6.38 64.57 32.48
CA VAL A 48 -7.78 65.04 32.61
C VAL A 48 -8.76 63.97 32.11
N LEU A 49 -9.73 63.63 32.96
CA LEU A 49 -10.94 62.88 32.64
C LEU A 49 -11.91 63.78 31.87
N SER A 50 -12.30 63.42 30.65
CA SER A 50 -13.48 64.01 30.00
C SER A 50 -14.19 63.00 29.13
N ASN A 51 -15.46 62.76 29.48
CA ASN A 51 -16.43 62.04 28.66
C ASN A 51 -16.60 62.75 27.32
N GLN A 52 -16.37 62.06 26.20
CA GLN A 52 -16.84 62.51 24.90
C GLN A 52 -17.21 61.32 24.01
N ALA A 53 -18.36 61.46 23.35
CA ALA A 53 -19.00 60.56 22.40
C ALA A 53 -18.02 59.97 21.36
N PRO A 54 -18.32 58.82 20.72
CA PRO A 54 -17.34 58.09 19.93
C PRO A 54 -16.76 58.99 18.84
N ALA A 55 -15.46 59.24 18.96
CA ALA A 55 -14.70 59.97 17.97
C ALA A 55 -14.86 59.24 16.63
N THR A 56 -15.37 59.97 15.64
CA THR A 56 -15.31 59.59 14.24
C THR A 56 -13.83 59.34 13.95
N ALA A 57 -13.47 58.08 13.70
CA ALA A 57 -12.09 57.72 13.38
C ALA A 57 -11.66 58.52 12.14
N GLN A 58 -10.78 59.50 12.35
CA GLN A 58 -10.14 60.19 11.24
C GLN A 58 -9.19 59.21 10.58
N ILE A 59 -9.63 58.63 9.46
CA ILE A 59 -8.80 57.80 8.60
C ILE A 59 -7.75 58.74 7.99
N THR A 60 -6.49 58.51 8.33
CA THR A 60 -5.33 59.23 7.79
C THR A 60 -5.16 58.93 6.29
N PRO A 61 -4.59 59.84 5.47
CA PRO A 61 -4.60 59.73 4.01
C PRO A 61 -3.63 58.69 3.41
N ASP A 62 -2.91 57.95 4.25
CA ASP A 62 -1.85 57.01 3.83
C ASP A 62 -2.32 55.55 3.76
N GLU A 63 -3.64 55.28 3.81
CA GLU A 63 -4.17 53.96 3.47
C GLU A 63 -4.08 53.72 1.96
N LEU A 64 -2.89 53.26 1.59
CA LEU A 64 -2.53 52.55 0.36
C LEU A 64 -3.74 51.80 -0.21
N TRP A 65 -4.16 52.19 -1.41
CA TRP A 65 -5.16 51.48 -2.22
C TRP A 65 -4.63 50.07 -2.53
N VAL A 66 -4.89 49.12 -1.65
CA VAL A 66 -4.62 47.70 -1.89
C VAL A 66 -5.96 47.06 -2.27
N LEU A 67 -6.02 46.53 -3.49
CA LEU A 67 -7.23 45.92 -4.02
C LEU A 67 -7.55 44.64 -3.26
N ALA A 68 -8.81 44.46 -2.86
CA ALA A 68 -9.24 43.26 -2.16
C ALA A 68 -9.08 41.98 -3.01
N ALA A 69 -9.01 40.84 -2.32
CA ALA A 69 -9.01 39.51 -2.93
C ALA A 69 -10.17 39.32 -3.94
N GLY A 70 -9.86 38.66 -5.04
CA GLY A 70 -10.75 38.40 -6.17
C GLY A 70 -10.99 39.55 -7.12
N TYR A 71 -10.14 40.57 -7.05
CA TYR A 71 -10.10 41.66 -8.02
C TYR A 71 -8.66 41.88 -8.52
N HIS A 72 -8.55 42.42 -9.74
CA HIS A 72 -7.32 42.91 -10.35
C HIS A 72 -7.48 44.35 -10.87
N VAL A 73 -6.37 45.03 -11.12
CA VAL A 73 -6.31 46.37 -11.71
C VAL A 73 -6.59 46.27 -13.20
N LYS A 74 -7.74 46.81 -13.63
CA LYS A 74 -8.11 46.90 -15.04
C LYS A 74 -7.48 48.12 -15.73
N GLN A 75 -7.39 49.23 -15.01
CA GLN A 75 -6.76 50.46 -15.48
C GLN A 75 -6.04 51.14 -14.32
N ALA A 76 -4.74 51.40 -14.49
CA ALA A 76 -3.93 52.10 -13.50
C ALA A 76 -4.42 53.54 -13.30
N CYS A 77 -4.05 54.17 -12.16
CA CYS A 77 -4.34 55.58 -11.94
C CYS A 77 -3.77 56.44 -13.08
N SER A 78 -4.41 57.58 -13.32
CA SER A 78 -3.81 58.68 -14.05
C SER A 78 -3.79 59.92 -13.17
N GLU A 79 -3.18 61.01 -13.65
CA GLU A 79 -3.11 62.29 -12.92
C GLU A 79 -4.50 62.85 -12.52
N ARG A 80 -5.58 62.39 -13.20
CA ARG A 80 -6.95 62.87 -13.00
C ARG A 80 -7.96 61.78 -12.66
N THR A 81 -7.56 60.50 -12.68
CA THR A 81 -8.48 59.37 -12.45
C THR A 81 -7.87 58.38 -11.48
N GLY A 82 -8.67 57.92 -10.52
CA GLY A 82 -8.29 56.79 -9.66
C GLY A 82 -8.12 55.49 -10.45
N THR A 83 -7.57 54.48 -9.79
CA THR A 83 -7.42 53.14 -10.34
C THR A 83 -8.79 52.48 -10.54
N VAL A 84 -8.99 51.81 -11.67
CA VAL A 84 -10.21 51.05 -11.97
C VAL A 84 -9.93 49.56 -11.79
N CYS A 85 -10.79 48.89 -11.03
CA CYS A 85 -10.68 47.46 -10.76
C CYS A 85 -11.77 46.64 -11.45
N ALA A 86 -11.47 45.37 -11.68
CA ALA A 86 -12.41 44.38 -12.17
C ALA A 86 -12.28 43.08 -11.36
N PRO A 87 -13.37 42.31 -11.21
CA PRO A 87 -13.30 41.00 -10.58
C PRO A 87 -12.46 40.05 -11.43
N CYS A 88 -11.86 39.06 -10.79
CA CYS A 88 -11.14 38.02 -11.51
C CYS A 88 -12.06 37.26 -12.47
N PRO A 89 -11.65 37.03 -13.73
CA PRO A 89 -12.38 36.18 -14.64
C PRO A 89 -12.41 34.72 -14.17
N PRO A 90 -13.31 33.87 -14.71
CA PRO A 90 -13.33 32.45 -14.40
C PRO A 90 -11.95 31.79 -14.60
N GLN A 91 -11.63 30.79 -13.79
CA GLN A 91 -10.34 30.08 -13.79
C GLN A 91 -9.13 30.96 -13.37
N THR A 92 -9.39 32.07 -12.69
CA THR A 92 -8.33 32.90 -12.09
C THR A 92 -8.74 33.42 -10.71
N TYR A 93 -7.75 33.77 -9.89
CA TYR A 93 -7.97 34.22 -8.51
C TYR A 93 -6.92 35.23 -8.04
N THR A 94 -7.24 35.93 -6.94
CA THR A 94 -6.26 36.60 -6.09
C THR A 94 -6.63 36.39 -4.63
N ALA A 95 -5.77 35.71 -3.86
CA ALA A 95 -6.11 35.27 -2.50
C ALA A 95 -6.01 36.37 -1.44
N HIS A 96 -5.22 37.41 -1.72
CA HIS A 96 -4.92 38.46 -0.77
C HIS A 96 -5.08 39.84 -1.41
N ALA A 97 -4.98 40.85 -0.55
CA ALA A 97 -4.97 42.22 -1.00
C ALA A 97 -3.76 42.43 -1.93
N ASN A 98 -4.00 42.92 -3.15
CA ASN A 98 -3.02 42.94 -4.22
C ASN A 98 -3.06 44.25 -5.03
N GLY A 99 -2.17 44.36 -6.01
CA GLY A 99 -2.16 45.43 -7.02
C GLY A 99 -1.88 44.89 -8.43
N LEU A 100 -2.19 43.61 -8.66
CA LEU A 100 -1.84 42.92 -9.89
C LEU A 100 -2.72 43.44 -11.04
N SER A 101 -2.14 43.57 -12.23
CA SER A 101 -2.89 43.91 -13.45
C SER A 101 -3.71 42.74 -13.98
N GLU A 102 -3.36 41.51 -13.60
CA GLU A 102 -4.02 40.26 -13.98
C GLU A 102 -4.14 39.34 -12.77
N CYS A 103 -5.18 38.51 -12.74
CA CYS A 103 -5.34 37.50 -11.69
C CYS A 103 -4.44 36.29 -11.95
N LEU A 104 -4.11 35.55 -10.88
CA LEU A 104 -3.35 34.31 -10.96
C LEU A 104 -4.22 33.21 -11.56
N SER A 105 -3.66 32.37 -12.43
CA SER A 105 -4.38 31.21 -12.94
C SER A 105 -4.61 30.18 -11.84
N CYS A 106 -5.78 29.57 -11.82
CA CYS A 106 -6.05 28.47 -10.91
C CYS A 106 -5.16 27.26 -11.22
N GLY A 107 -4.73 26.56 -10.18
CA GLY A 107 -4.03 25.29 -10.28
C GLY A 107 -4.88 24.18 -10.89
N VAL A 108 -4.22 23.20 -11.51
CA VAL A 108 -4.85 21.98 -12.04
C VAL A 108 -4.27 20.78 -11.31
N CYS A 109 -5.16 19.96 -10.72
CA CYS A 109 -4.76 18.72 -10.06
C CYS A 109 -4.70 17.58 -11.08
N ASP A 110 -3.49 17.14 -11.43
CA ASP A 110 -3.27 16.06 -12.38
C ASP A 110 -3.46 14.67 -11.73
N PRO A 111 -4.47 13.87 -12.15
CA PRO A 111 -4.66 12.52 -11.65
C PRO A 111 -3.49 11.58 -11.95
N ASP A 112 -2.75 11.82 -13.04
CA ASP A 112 -1.58 11.00 -13.40
C ASP A 112 -0.40 11.22 -12.42
N MET A 113 -0.41 12.35 -11.70
CA MET A 113 0.51 12.63 -10.59
C MET A 113 -0.04 12.16 -9.23
N GLY A 114 -1.19 11.47 -9.22
CA GLY A 114 -1.85 11.01 -8.00
C GLY A 114 -2.57 12.12 -7.23
N LEU A 115 -2.89 13.24 -7.88
CA LEU A 115 -3.56 14.39 -7.27
C LEU A 115 -5.05 14.43 -7.65
N VAL A 116 -5.87 14.97 -6.75
CA VAL A 116 -7.29 15.24 -6.97
C VAL A 116 -7.64 16.61 -6.39
N THR A 117 -8.58 17.29 -7.05
CA THR A 117 -9.15 18.54 -6.56
C THR A 117 -9.90 18.29 -5.27
N TRP A 118 -9.37 18.85 -4.18
CA TRP A 118 -10.00 18.83 -2.87
C TRP A 118 -10.89 20.04 -2.64
N GLN A 119 -10.43 21.20 -3.12
CA GLN A 119 -11.18 22.45 -3.12
C GLN A 119 -11.13 23.06 -4.51
N GLU A 120 -12.30 23.40 -5.02
CA GLU A 120 -12.45 24.07 -6.31
C GLU A 120 -11.97 25.53 -6.22
N CYS A 121 -11.42 26.03 -7.33
CA CYS A 121 -11.00 27.42 -7.42
C CYS A 121 -12.18 28.39 -7.31
N SER A 122 -11.94 29.55 -6.72
CA SER A 122 -12.86 30.69 -6.72
C SER A 122 -12.11 31.96 -7.14
N SER A 123 -12.80 33.09 -7.29
CA SER A 123 -12.08 34.35 -7.55
C SER A 123 -11.12 34.73 -6.42
N ARG A 124 -11.30 34.20 -5.20
CA ARG A 124 -10.53 34.58 -4.01
C ARG A 124 -9.64 33.46 -3.48
N GLU A 125 -9.70 32.26 -4.04
CA GLU A 125 -9.00 31.09 -3.50
C GLU A 125 -8.56 30.23 -4.68
N ASP A 126 -7.35 29.69 -4.60
CA ASP A 126 -6.84 28.75 -5.61
C ASP A 126 -7.56 27.39 -5.51
N THR A 127 -7.38 26.57 -6.53
CA THR A 127 -7.59 25.13 -6.45
C THR A 127 -6.64 24.53 -5.40
N VAL A 128 -7.15 23.69 -4.50
CA VAL A 128 -6.32 22.92 -3.56
C VAL A 128 -6.26 21.47 -4.00
N CYS A 129 -5.05 20.98 -4.27
CA CYS A 129 -4.80 19.60 -4.66
C CYS A 129 -4.34 18.75 -3.48
N ARG A 130 -4.93 17.55 -3.34
CA ARG A 130 -4.53 16.52 -2.37
C ARG A 130 -4.31 15.18 -3.06
N CYS A 131 -3.68 14.25 -2.37
CA CYS A 131 -3.47 12.92 -2.90
C CYS A 131 -4.78 12.13 -3.02
N ILE A 132 -4.87 11.30 -4.07
CA ILE A 132 -5.95 10.33 -4.27
C ILE A 132 -6.00 9.30 -3.12
N PRO A 133 -7.14 8.62 -2.90
CA PRO A 133 -7.24 7.58 -1.88
C PRO A 133 -6.17 6.50 -2.02
N GLY A 134 -5.57 6.10 -0.90
CA GLY A 134 -4.46 5.14 -0.86
C GLY A 134 -3.08 5.78 -1.00
N TYR A 135 -3.00 7.11 -1.09
CA TYR A 135 -1.76 7.88 -1.12
C TYR A 135 -1.75 8.95 -0.02
N PHE A 136 -0.56 9.35 0.41
CA PHE A 136 -0.35 10.45 1.33
C PHE A 136 0.64 11.46 0.74
N CYS A 137 0.54 12.70 1.22
CA CYS A 137 1.44 13.76 0.82
C CYS A 137 2.78 13.66 1.52
N GLU A 138 3.86 13.48 0.75
CA GLU A 138 5.22 13.49 1.29
C GLU A 138 5.75 14.93 1.41
N THR A 139 5.55 15.74 0.37
CA THR A 139 6.00 17.13 0.32
C THR A 139 4.82 18.07 0.09
N GLN A 140 4.65 19.03 1.00
CA GLN A 140 3.66 20.09 0.91
C GLN A 140 4.32 21.38 0.44
N GLU A 141 3.62 22.11 -0.42
CA GLU A 141 4.00 23.45 -0.85
C GLU A 141 2.77 24.34 -0.63
N GLY A 142 2.86 25.26 0.34
CA GLY A 142 1.67 25.96 0.84
C GLY A 142 0.59 24.98 1.34
N ASP A 143 -0.64 25.15 0.85
CA ASP A 143 -1.78 24.27 1.14
C ASP A 143 -1.93 23.10 0.17
N HIS A 144 -1.07 23.02 -0.87
CA HIS A 144 -1.15 21.99 -1.90
C HIS A 144 -0.10 20.90 -1.69
N CYS A 145 -0.44 19.68 -2.12
CA CYS A 145 0.53 18.60 -2.17
C CYS A 145 1.31 18.63 -3.49
N SER A 146 2.65 18.54 -3.43
CA SER A 146 3.50 18.45 -4.62
C SER A 146 3.89 17.02 -4.97
N THR A 147 3.90 16.11 -3.99
CA THR A 147 4.37 14.72 -4.17
C THR A 147 3.54 13.75 -3.35
N CYS A 148 2.88 12.82 -4.05
CA CYS A 148 2.04 11.79 -3.46
C CYS A 148 2.74 10.43 -3.48
N LEU A 149 2.82 9.79 -2.32
CA LEU A 149 3.34 8.42 -2.18
C LEU A 149 2.22 7.47 -1.76
N PRO A 150 2.26 6.20 -2.21
CA PRO A 150 1.27 5.22 -1.78
C PRO A 150 1.40 4.96 -0.27
N HIS A 151 0.29 4.65 0.37
CA HIS A 151 0.29 4.25 1.79
C HIS A 151 1.11 2.97 1.98
N THR A 152 1.96 2.98 2.99
CA THR A 152 2.79 1.83 3.36
C THR A 152 1.90 0.68 3.85
N ALA A 153 2.06 -0.48 3.23
CA ALA A 153 1.49 -1.73 3.74
C ALA A 153 2.31 -2.19 4.96
N CYS A 154 1.63 -2.65 6.02
CA CYS A 154 2.35 -3.08 7.21
C CYS A 154 3.20 -4.32 6.93
N PRO A 155 4.46 -4.36 7.41
CA PRO A 155 5.31 -5.53 7.32
C PRO A 155 4.70 -6.77 8.01
N LEU A 156 5.26 -7.94 7.71
CA LEU A 156 4.95 -9.17 8.42
C LEU A 156 5.16 -8.98 9.93
N GLY A 157 4.22 -9.49 10.72
CA GLY A 157 4.20 -9.35 12.16
C GLY A 157 3.85 -7.99 12.71
N GLN A 158 3.39 -7.08 11.85
CA GLN A 158 2.76 -5.83 12.24
C GLN A 158 1.32 -5.76 11.77
N ARG A 159 0.51 -5.01 12.52
CA ARG A 159 -0.86 -4.63 12.16
C ARG A 159 -0.96 -3.13 11.98
N VAL A 160 -1.99 -2.69 11.28
CA VAL A 160 -2.36 -1.28 11.14
C VAL A 160 -2.83 -0.76 12.50
N LEU A 161 -2.13 0.21 13.07
CA LEU A 161 -2.56 0.96 14.24
C LEU A 161 -3.46 2.13 13.85
N LYS A 162 -3.06 2.87 12.81
CA LYS A 162 -3.79 4.02 12.28
C LYS A 162 -3.72 3.97 10.76
N ARG A 163 -4.89 4.01 10.10
CA ARG A 163 -4.95 4.13 8.65
C ARG A 163 -4.38 5.48 8.20
N GLY A 164 -3.62 5.44 7.10
CA GLY A 164 -3.16 6.66 6.44
C GLY A 164 -4.33 7.51 5.94
N ASN A 165 -4.04 8.79 5.72
CA ASN A 165 -4.94 9.74 5.08
C ASN A 165 -4.16 10.51 4.00
N HIS A 166 -4.75 11.56 3.43
CA HIS A 166 -4.14 12.34 2.36
C HIS A 166 -2.86 13.10 2.78
N SER A 167 -2.58 13.26 4.09
CA SER A 167 -1.42 13.99 4.63
C SER A 167 -0.48 13.11 5.46
N GLN A 168 -0.90 11.93 5.88
CA GLN A 168 -0.14 11.06 6.76
C GLN A 168 -0.18 9.62 6.25
N ASP A 169 0.96 8.95 6.28
CA ASP A 169 1.05 7.53 5.95
C ASP A 169 0.36 6.66 7.01
N THR A 170 0.13 5.40 6.65
CA THR A 170 -0.30 4.33 7.55
C THR A 170 0.73 4.10 8.65
N VAL A 171 0.24 4.02 9.89
CA VAL A 171 1.07 3.71 11.05
C VAL A 171 0.88 2.25 11.44
N CYS A 172 1.97 1.51 11.48
CA CYS A 172 2.01 0.10 11.84
C CYS A 172 2.53 -0.11 13.25
N VAL A 173 2.11 -1.21 13.89
CA VAL A 173 2.57 -1.62 15.22
C VAL A 173 2.79 -3.11 15.28
N ASP A 174 3.80 -3.55 16.02
CA ASP A 174 4.12 -4.96 16.21
C ASP A 174 2.98 -5.73 16.89
N CYS A 175 2.80 -6.99 16.46
CA CYS A 175 1.93 -7.93 17.13
C CYS A 175 2.51 -8.34 18.49
N LEU A 176 1.62 -8.42 19.50
CA LEU A 176 1.99 -8.90 20.82
C LEU A 176 2.22 -10.41 20.81
N THR A 177 3.06 -10.89 21.74
CA THR A 177 3.29 -12.32 21.93
C THR A 177 1.98 -13.07 22.12
N GLY A 178 1.84 -14.22 21.45
CA GLY A 178 0.58 -14.96 21.39
C GLY A 178 -0.30 -14.60 20.19
N THR A 179 0.13 -13.65 19.36
CA THR A 179 -0.55 -13.26 18.13
C THR A 179 0.41 -13.12 16.95
N PHE A 180 -0.11 -13.21 15.73
CA PHE A 180 0.64 -13.03 14.50
C PHE A 180 -0.14 -12.24 13.45
N SER A 181 0.56 -11.69 12.47
CA SER A 181 -0.05 -11.07 11.29
C SER A 181 0.81 -11.32 10.05
N SER A 182 0.13 -11.61 8.94
CA SER A 182 0.74 -11.67 7.61
C SER A 182 0.98 -10.28 7.00
N GLY A 183 0.85 -9.21 7.79
CA GLY A 183 1.05 -7.83 7.35
C GLY A 183 -0.06 -7.34 6.43
N GLY A 184 0.28 -6.37 5.59
CA GLY A 184 -0.64 -5.71 4.67
C GLY A 184 -1.51 -4.68 5.38
N ASN A 185 -2.83 -4.78 5.16
CA ASN A 185 -3.81 -3.84 5.68
C ASN A 185 -4.59 -4.40 6.88
N GLN A 186 -4.03 -5.40 7.56
CA GLN A 186 -4.69 -6.06 8.67
C GLN A 186 -4.70 -5.16 9.90
N GLU A 187 -5.88 -4.87 10.47
CA GLU A 187 -6.02 -3.98 11.64
C GLU A 187 -5.77 -4.68 12.97
N GLU A 188 -5.86 -6.01 12.97
CA GLU A 188 -5.77 -6.86 14.15
C GLU A 188 -4.80 -8.02 13.91
N CYS A 189 -4.05 -8.39 14.95
CA CYS A 189 -3.24 -9.60 14.92
C CYS A 189 -4.10 -10.81 15.30
N LEU A 190 -3.93 -11.90 14.58
CA LEU A 190 -4.63 -13.16 14.83
C LEU A 190 -3.97 -13.91 15.99
N PRO A 191 -4.75 -14.53 16.89
CA PRO A 191 -4.16 -15.35 17.96
C PRO A 191 -3.46 -16.58 17.39
N TRP A 192 -2.39 -17.02 18.04
CA TRP A 192 -1.73 -18.26 17.69
C TRP A 192 -2.66 -19.47 17.83
N THR A 193 -2.55 -20.41 16.88
CA THR A 193 -3.23 -21.69 16.92
C THR A 193 -2.80 -22.49 18.15
N LYS A 194 -3.78 -23.07 18.84
CA LYS A 194 -3.54 -23.94 20.00
C LYS A 194 -3.53 -25.40 19.55
N CYS A 195 -2.39 -26.08 19.69
CA CYS A 195 -2.25 -27.50 19.37
C CYS A 195 -2.79 -28.39 20.51
N ASN A 196 -4.10 -28.41 20.71
CA ASN A 196 -4.75 -29.19 21.77
C ASN A 196 -5.53 -30.42 21.26
N ALA A 197 -5.46 -30.71 19.96
CA ALA A 197 -6.09 -31.91 19.42
C ALA A 197 -5.43 -33.17 19.98
N TRP A 198 -6.17 -34.28 19.95
CA TRP A 198 -5.71 -35.55 20.52
C TRP A 198 -4.41 -36.02 19.84
N PHE A 199 -3.38 -36.30 20.65
CA PHE A 199 -2.00 -36.59 20.21
C PHE A 199 -1.33 -35.52 19.34
N GLN A 200 -1.82 -34.29 19.31
CA GLN A 200 -1.15 -33.18 18.65
C GLN A 200 -0.16 -32.51 19.62
N LYS A 201 0.97 -32.07 19.09
CA LYS A 201 1.96 -31.26 19.81
C LYS A 201 2.40 -30.09 18.94
N GLU A 202 2.84 -29.01 19.57
CA GLU A 202 3.51 -27.90 18.88
C GLU A 202 4.80 -28.44 18.24
N ALA A 203 4.94 -28.22 16.93
CA ALA A 203 6.12 -28.59 16.17
C ALA A 203 7.08 -27.40 16.12
N GLU A 204 6.57 -26.22 15.78
CA GLU A 204 7.30 -24.96 15.82
C GLU A 204 6.47 -23.90 16.55
N GLN A 205 7.16 -23.08 17.33
CA GLN A 205 6.56 -21.98 18.06
C GLN A 205 6.14 -20.86 17.10
N GLY A 206 4.98 -20.26 17.35
CA GLY A 206 4.53 -19.08 16.61
C GLY A 206 5.45 -17.87 16.84
N THR A 207 5.50 -16.99 15.85
CA THR A 207 6.20 -15.70 15.92
C THR A 207 5.20 -14.58 15.72
N SER A 208 5.64 -13.31 15.74
CA SER A 208 4.77 -12.21 15.33
C SER A 208 4.35 -12.33 13.85
N SER A 209 5.17 -12.94 12.99
CA SER A 209 4.89 -13.07 11.55
C SER A 209 4.25 -14.38 11.13
N THR A 210 4.34 -15.44 11.94
CA THR A 210 3.91 -16.79 11.58
C THR A 210 3.13 -17.45 12.69
N ASP A 211 2.14 -18.26 12.33
CA ASP A 211 1.37 -19.03 13.29
C ASP A 211 2.18 -20.21 13.86
N VAL A 212 1.70 -20.77 14.97
CA VAL A 212 2.17 -22.04 15.54
C VAL A 212 1.88 -23.16 14.55
N THR A 213 2.87 -24.01 14.29
CA THR A 213 2.67 -25.22 13.49
C THR A 213 2.45 -26.42 14.40
N CYS A 214 1.41 -27.20 14.11
CA CYS A 214 1.05 -28.37 14.90
C CYS A 214 1.41 -29.67 14.16
N SER A 215 1.95 -30.65 14.89
CA SER A 215 2.25 -31.98 14.36
C SER A 215 1.71 -33.08 15.26
N PHE A 216 1.41 -34.24 14.68
CA PHE A 216 1.03 -35.42 15.46
C PHE A 216 2.26 -35.98 16.18
N SER A 217 2.08 -36.30 17.46
CA SER A 217 3.08 -36.96 18.28
C SER A 217 3.46 -38.31 17.66
N GLY A 218 4.72 -38.72 17.80
CA GLY A 218 5.17 -40.06 17.41
C GLY A 218 4.30 -41.18 18.02
N GLN A 219 3.72 -40.93 19.19
CA GLN A 219 2.73 -41.80 19.85
C GLN A 219 1.57 -42.15 18.93
N PHE A 220 1.04 -41.18 18.16
CA PHE A 220 -0.06 -41.40 17.23
C PHE A 220 0.30 -42.42 16.15
N TYR A 221 1.47 -42.24 15.52
CA TYR A 221 1.96 -43.17 14.50
C TYR A 221 2.28 -44.54 15.09
N THR A 222 2.81 -44.63 16.31
CA THR A 222 3.02 -45.91 16.99
C THR A 222 1.70 -46.64 17.23
N ILE A 223 0.68 -45.97 17.76
CA ILE A 223 -0.64 -46.56 18.04
C ILE A 223 -1.32 -47.04 16.75
N LEU A 224 -1.22 -46.27 15.66
CA LEU A 224 -1.77 -46.68 14.36
C LEU A 224 -1.00 -47.86 13.75
N SER A 225 0.32 -47.95 13.97
CA SER A 225 1.14 -49.03 13.41
C SER A 225 1.01 -50.37 14.13
N ILE A 226 0.75 -50.39 15.45
CA ILE A 226 0.62 -51.61 16.25
C ILE A 226 -0.43 -52.59 15.72
N PRO A 227 -1.70 -52.21 15.44
CA PRO A 227 -2.70 -53.15 14.95
C PRO A 227 -2.34 -53.72 13.56
N LEU A 228 -1.68 -52.91 12.70
CA LEU A 228 -1.20 -53.38 11.41
C LEU A 228 -0.10 -54.42 11.58
N VAL A 229 0.87 -54.18 12.47
CA VAL A 229 1.95 -55.13 12.78
C VAL A 229 1.37 -56.42 13.36
N LEU A 230 0.42 -56.34 14.30
CA LEU A 230 -0.23 -57.51 14.89
C LEU A 230 -1.04 -58.30 13.85
N ALA A 231 -1.75 -57.63 12.93
CA ALA A 231 -2.47 -58.28 11.84
C ALA A 231 -1.51 -59.03 10.89
N VAL A 232 -0.38 -58.41 10.55
CA VAL A 232 0.65 -59.06 9.72
C VAL A 232 1.25 -60.27 10.44
N LEU A 233 1.63 -60.14 11.71
CA LEU A 233 2.19 -61.24 12.50
C LEU A 233 1.20 -62.41 12.63
N THR A 234 -0.06 -62.13 12.92
CA THR A 234 -1.10 -63.16 13.03
C THR A 234 -1.36 -63.85 11.69
N ALA A 235 -1.40 -63.11 10.59
CA ALA A 235 -1.48 -63.67 9.24
C ALA A 235 -0.26 -64.55 8.94
N CYS A 236 0.96 -64.07 9.21
CA CYS A 236 2.19 -64.85 9.02
C CYS A 236 2.17 -66.16 9.81
N ILE A 237 1.73 -66.13 11.08
CA ILE A 237 1.59 -67.34 11.91
C ILE A 237 0.53 -68.28 11.33
N TYR A 238 -0.63 -67.76 10.92
CA TYR A 238 -1.71 -68.56 10.33
C TYR A 238 -1.29 -69.24 9.03
N PHE A 239 -0.72 -68.48 8.08
CA PHE A 239 -0.23 -69.01 6.81
C PHE A 239 0.96 -69.96 7.02
N GLY A 240 1.86 -69.65 7.95
CA GLY A 240 2.98 -70.53 8.32
C GLY A 240 2.50 -71.89 8.86
N ARG A 241 1.52 -71.89 9.75
CA ARG A 241 0.89 -73.13 10.26
C ARG A 241 0.21 -73.92 9.16
N LYS A 242 -0.53 -73.26 8.28
CA LYS A 242 -1.21 -73.89 7.14
C LYS A 242 -0.21 -74.50 6.15
N LEU A 243 0.90 -73.80 5.86
CA LEU A 243 1.97 -74.30 5.01
C LEU A 243 2.71 -75.48 5.65
N LEU A 244 2.95 -75.44 6.97
CA LEU A 244 3.55 -76.55 7.71
C LEU A 244 2.63 -77.77 7.70
N GLN A 245 1.33 -77.60 7.95
CA GLN A 245 0.34 -78.67 7.84
C GLN A 245 0.30 -79.27 6.42
N ALA A 246 0.28 -78.43 5.38
CA ALA A 246 0.35 -78.90 3.99
C ALA A 246 1.64 -79.68 3.70
N ARG A 247 2.79 -79.24 4.24
CA ARG A 247 4.08 -79.96 4.11
C ARG A 247 4.10 -81.28 4.88
N LEU A 248 3.50 -81.34 6.08
CA LEU A 248 3.41 -82.57 6.86
C LEU A 248 2.48 -83.58 6.18
N VAL A 249 1.33 -83.14 5.66
CA VAL A 249 0.39 -83.98 4.89
C VAL A 249 1.02 -84.42 3.56
N ALA A 250 1.81 -83.57 2.90
CA ALA A 250 2.58 -83.96 1.72
C ALA A 250 3.66 -85.01 2.04
N ARG A 251 4.33 -84.89 3.20
CA ARG A 251 5.34 -85.85 3.68
C ARG A 251 4.73 -87.21 4.03
N GLU A 252 3.47 -87.24 4.46
CA GLU A 252 2.74 -88.47 4.77
C GLU A 252 2.18 -89.17 3.51
N ARG A 253 2.12 -88.47 2.37
CA ARG A 253 1.73 -89.03 1.07
C ARG A 253 2.87 -89.63 0.25
N GLU A 254 4.13 -89.52 0.67
CA GLU A 254 5.23 -90.34 0.13
C GLU A 254 5.44 -91.56 1.04
N PRO A 255 4.82 -92.71 0.70
CA PRO A 255 5.67 -93.86 0.50
C PRO A 255 5.32 -94.69 -0.75
N LEU A 256 6.40 -95.15 -1.39
CA LEU A 256 6.54 -96.35 -2.22
C LEU A 256 6.63 -96.14 -3.73
N GLN A 257 7.82 -95.73 -4.19
CA GLN A 257 8.35 -96.26 -5.44
C GLN A 257 9.85 -96.53 -5.33
N GLY A 258 10.16 -97.74 -4.85
CA GLY A 258 11.46 -98.38 -5.02
C GLY A 258 11.39 -99.37 -6.18
N GLN A 259 12.11 -99.04 -7.26
CA GLN A 259 12.90 -99.91 -8.15
C GLN A 259 12.20 -100.88 -9.12
N GLY A 260 12.45 -100.68 -10.42
CA GLY A 260 12.22 -101.64 -11.50
C GLY A 260 12.97 -101.18 -12.75
N GLN A 261 14.11 -101.82 -13.02
CA GLN A 261 14.96 -101.63 -14.20
C GLN A 261 14.47 -102.53 -15.32
N ASP A 262 14.34 -102.00 -16.54
CA ASP A 262 14.33 -102.83 -17.76
C ASP A 262 15.04 -102.09 -18.90
N ASP A 263 16.12 -102.72 -19.35
CA ASP A 263 16.91 -102.36 -20.52
C ASP A 263 16.21 -102.93 -21.76
N THR A 264 15.76 -102.12 -22.73
CA THR A 264 15.55 -102.62 -24.11
C THR A 264 15.61 -101.49 -25.15
N VAL A 265 16.72 -101.52 -25.91
CA VAL A 265 16.89 -101.29 -27.36
C VAL A 265 16.65 -99.89 -27.95
N LYS A 266 17.77 -99.36 -28.46
CA LYS A 266 17.90 -98.30 -29.46
C LYS A 266 17.79 -98.91 -30.86
N TYR A 267 17.06 -98.31 -31.80
CA TYR A 267 17.41 -98.09 -33.23
C TYR A 267 16.33 -97.22 -33.92
N PRO A 268 16.65 -96.53 -35.05
CA PRO A 268 16.09 -95.23 -35.42
C PRO A 268 15.31 -95.28 -36.76
N VAL A 269 14.88 -94.11 -37.27
CA VAL A 269 14.98 -93.63 -38.69
C VAL A 269 13.69 -92.96 -39.27
N THR A 270 13.88 -91.65 -39.61
CA THR A 270 13.33 -90.75 -40.67
C THR A 270 11.83 -90.46 -40.83
N GLU A 271 11.45 -89.17 -40.75
CA GLU A 271 11.15 -88.17 -41.83
C GLU A 271 9.65 -88.20 -42.23
N VAL A 272 8.93 -87.19 -42.74
CA VAL A 272 9.14 -85.86 -43.37
C VAL A 272 7.88 -85.03 -43.02
N GLY A 273 7.94 -83.69 -43.05
CA GLY A 273 6.78 -82.90 -43.54
C GLY A 273 6.43 -81.61 -42.79
N HIS A 274 7.16 -80.54 -43.08
CA HIS A 274 6.62 -79.17 -43.16
C HIS A 274 5.73 -79.04 -44.44
N PRO A 275 4.96 -77.96 -44.72
CA PRO A 275 5.18 -76.58 -44.25
C PRO A 275 3.93 -75.68 -44.00
N ALA A 276 4.27 -74.42 -43.68
CA ALA A 276 3.65 -73.16 -44.17
C ALA A 276 2.37 -72.65 -43.46
N ALA A 277 2.18 -71.35 -43.22
CA ALA A 277 3.00 -70.15 -43.45
C ALA A 277 2.39 -68.95 -42.69
N GLU A 278 3.24 -67.92 -42.52
CA GLU A 278 3.00 -66.45 -42.58
C GLU A 278 2.15 -65.75 -41.49
N GLU A 279 2.74 -64.81 -40.71
CA GLU A 279 2.95 -63.36 -40.97
C GLU A 279 1.66 -62.55 -40.69
N GLU A 280 1.62 -61.39 -40.03
CA GLU A 280 2.55 -60.27 -39.98
C GLU A 280 2.50 -59.49 -38.65
N THR A 281 3.54 -58.67 -38.51
CA THR A 281 3.85 -57.66 -37.52
C THR A 281 3.14 -56.31 -37.68
N ALA A 282 3.12 -55.57 -36.56
CA ALA A 282 3.23 -54.11 -36.41
C ALA A 282 2.02 -53.20 -36.65
N PHE A 283 1.69 -52.38 -35.64
CA PHE A 283 1.58 -50.92 -35.81
C PHE A 283 1.64 -50.15 -34.48
N ASN A 284 2.37 -49.03 -34.49
CA ASN A 284 2.48 -48.00 -33.45
C ASN A 284 1.36 -46.94 -33.58
N LEU A 285 1.12 -46.15 -32.51
CA LEU A 285 0.74 -44.70 -32.45
C LEU A 285 0.29 -44.43 -31.00
N VAL A 286 0.92 -43.56 -30.19
CA VAL A 286 0.94 -42.08 -30.20
C VAL A 286 -0.46 -41.43 -30.19
N ASP A 287 -0.66 -40.58 -29.17
CA ASP A 287 -1.53 -39.39 -29.00
C ASP A 287 -2.44 -39.46 -27.76
N SER A 288 -2.19 -38.62 -26.75
CA SER A 288 -2.57 -37.20 -26.61
C SER A 288 -4.04 -37.04 -26.18
N VAL A 289 -4.28 -36.53 -24.96
CA VAL A 289 -5.03 -35.30 -24.62
C VAL A 289 -4.64 -34.89 -23.19
#